data_AF-A0A7M4FHV9-F1
#
_entry.id   AF-A0A7M4FHV9-F1
#
_cell.length_a   1.000
_cell.length_b   1.000
_cell.length_c   1.000
_cell.angle_alpha   90.00
_cell.angle_beta   90.00
_cell.angle_gamma   90.00
#
_symmetry.space_group_name_H-M   'P 1'
#
loop_
_entity.id
_entity.type
_entity.pdbx_description
1 polymer ?
#
loop_
_entity_poly.entity_id
_entity_poly.type
_entity_poly.pdbx_seq_one_letter_code
_entity_poly.pdbx_strand_id
1 'polypeptide(L)'
;MRNEVILMPKSWVLGPYGGIQNTGCRSLGDLGVGKMEMHIWILQGFQLLGESYFLWGELHHGDVFLAFTTVVAGESIWVRASALLVFLSALSLLFGLLLQRNWTWGPGGQGAVLLVNCDKDDPTSKTMDNKDQRVQTYKDLRDMSLMVLRTRGPGAVFANHKLVLHVSGSDADKVGVFYAHSNELVEQHTHILGPKKLFYVVEHALGEEEHTFYVEGLAFPDADFSGLVSLHATMLDTSLKSLPETPIFTDTVVFRVAPWIMTPNTLQPLEIYVCSFSDNTDFVEAISNLAQKTRCKLTICPELENQNDSWIQDEMEFGYVQAPHKTFPVVFDSPRNGGLKGFPKSILGPDFGYVTREPLRKGISSLDSFGNLEVSPPVKVKGKEYPLGRILIGSSFPRVGGRRMTKVVRDFLYAQRVQAPVELFSDWLLVGHVDEFLSFVPAHDRQGFRLLLASPSACYKLLKEKQEEGHGKAQMFEGRMAQLHSCIDWNRDILRQELGLSPKDIIDIPQLFNMKDNQAEAYFPNMVNTIVLGKDLGIPKPFGPIINGQCCLEEKVRSLLEPLGLTCTFINDYFTYHEWQGEVHCGTNVLRKPFSFKWWNMIP
;
A
#
# COMPACT_ATOMS: atom_id res chain seq x y z
N MET A 1 55.80 20.78 36.37
CA MET A 1 56.55 19.53 36.19
C MET A 1 55.56 18.45 35.86
N ARG A 2 55.72 17.84 34.68
CA ARG A 2 54.94 16.67 34.24
C ARG A 2 55.28 15.50 35.16
N ASN A 3 54.30 14.64 35.42
CA ASN A 3 54.49 13.20 35.48
C ASN A 3 53.16 12.54 35.12
N GLU A 4 53.09 12.11 33.86
CA GLU A 4 52.16 11.11 33.38
C GLU A 4 52.55 9.75 34.00
N VAL A 5 51.58 8.98 34.47
CA VAL A 5 51.74 7.54 34.65
C VAL A 5 50.67 6.85 33.81
N ILE A 6 51.16 6.18 32.78
CA ILE A 6 50.44 5.30 31.88
C ILE A 6 50.30 3.94 32.57
N LEU A 7 49.08 3.39 32.63
CA LEU A 7 48.87 1.95 32.81
C LEU A 7 47.88 1.45 31.76
N MET A 8 48.40 0.64 30.84
CA MET A 8 47.66 -0.06 29.78
C MET A 8 46.98 -1.34 30.31
N PRO A 9 45.91 -1.83 29.65
CA PRO A 9 45.11 -2.97 30.11
C PRO A 9 45.81 -4.30 29.86
N LYS A 10 45.77 -5.22 30.83
CA LYS A 10 46.14 -6.62 30.61
C LYS A 10 45.00 -7.38 29.92
N SER A 11 45.38 -7.88 28.75
CA SER A 11 44.77 -8.82 27.83
C SER A 11 43.98 -9.99 28.41
N TRP A 12 43.04 -10.42 27.56
CA TRP A 12 42.31 -11.68 27.55
C TRP A 12 43.22 -12.91 27.67
N VAL A 13 42.76 -13.93 28.41
CA VAL A 13 43.24 -15.32 28.30
C VAL A 13 42.02 -16.22 28.14
N LEU A 14 41.89 -16.80 26.95
CA LEU A 14 41.06 -17.96 26.66
C LEU A 14 41.77 -19.21 27.19
N GLY A 15 41.05 -20.08 27.89
CA GLY A 15 41.48 -21.42 28.27
C GLY A 15 40.37 -22.46 28.03
N PRO A 16 40.69 -23.70 27.62
CA PRO A 16 39.81 -24.52 26.79
C PRO A 16 39.28 -25.80 27.48
N TYR A 17 38.29 -26.41 26.81
CA TYR A 17 37.77 -27.79 26.96
C TYR A 17 36.80 -28.14 28.10
N GLY A 18 35.66 -28.69 27.66
CA GLY A 18 34.68 -29.42 28.47
C GLY A 18 33.45 -29.79 27.63
N GLY A 19 33.61 -30.69 26.66
CA GLY A 19 32.52 -31.14 25.78
C GLY A 19 31.51 -32.04 26.49
N ILE A 20 30.26 -32.01 26.04
CA ILE A 20 29.28 -33.08 26.27
C ILE A 20 28.64 -33.45 24.93
N GLN A 21 28.51 -34.77 24.77
CA GLN A 21 28.25 -35.52 23.56
C GLN A 21 26.81 -35.40 23.05
N ASN A 22 26.74 -35.57 21.74
CA ASN A 22 25.56 -35.80 20.92
C ASN A 22 25.02 -37.22 21.17
N THR A 23 23.75 -37.37 21.54
CA THR A 23 23.05 -38.66 21.45
C THR A 23 21.60 -38.47 21.00
N GLY A 24 21.27 -39.07 19.85
CA GLY A 24 20.02 -39.82 19.69
C GLY A 24 18.79 -39.09 19.18
N CYS A 25 18.62 -39.11 17.86
CA CYS A 25 17.32 -38.91 17.19
C CYS A 25 16.42 -40.15 17.41
N ARG A 26 15.22 -39.96 17.97
CA ARG A 26 14.05 -40.85 17.78
C ARG A 26 12.76 -40.04 17.80
N SER A 27 11.94 -40.27 16.77
CA SER A 27 10.61 -39.73 16.55
C SER A 27 9.54 -40.39 17.41
N LEU A 28 8.64 -39.58 17.99
CA LEU A 28 7.23 -39.82 18.36
C LEU A 28 6.73 -38.41 18.78
N GLY A 29 5.66 -37.84 18.23
CA GLY A 29 4.31 -38.38 18.17
C GLY A 29 3.52 -37.85 19.38
N ASP A 30 2.67 -36.86 19.14
CA ASP A 30 1.58 -36.32 19.98
C ASP A 30 1.80 -35.21 21.03
N LEU A 31 1.02 -34.14 20.80
CA LEU A 31 0.30 -33.25 21.70
C LEU A 31 0.86 -33.00 23.12
N GLY A 32 1.45 -31.83 23.27
CA GLY A 32 1.62 -31.16 24.55
C GLY A 32 2.17 -29.76 24.31
N VAL A 33 1.32 -28.73 24.43
CA VAL A 33 1.78 -27.33 24.49
C VAL A 33 2.53 -27.16 25.81
N GLY A 34 3.82 -27.49 25.78
CA GLY A 34 4.74 -27.28 26.88
C GLY A 34 5.05 -25.81 27.01
N LYS A 35 4.57 -25.18 28.08
CA LYS A 35 5.03 -23.87 28.54
C LYS A 35 6.54 -23.96 28.78
N MET A 36 7.33 -23.34 27.91
CA MET A 36 8.77 -23.20 28.10
C MET A 36 9.01 -21.85 28.77
N GLU A 37 9.07 -21.85 30.11
CA GLU A 37 9.41 -20.67 30.90
C GLU A 37 10.94 -20.50 30.93
N MET A 38 11.40 -19.36 30.41
CA MET A 38 12.81 -18.99 30.38
C MET A 38 12.97 -17.70 31.20
N HIS A 39 13.58 -17.82 32.37
CA HIS A 39 13.89 -16.71 33.25
C HIS A 39 15.22 -16.09 32.85
N ILE A 40 15.20 -14.83 32.43
CA ILE A 40 16.41 -14.08 32.08
C ILE A 40 16.47 -12.87 32.99
N TRP A 41 17.49 -12.87 33.83
CA TRP A 41 17.84 -11.78 34.72
C TRP A 41 18.64 -10.76 33.91
N ILE A 42 18.06 -9.57 33.68
CA ILE A 42 18.89 -8.39 33.43
C ILE A 42 19.28 -7.86 34.82
N LEU A 43 20.39 -8.35 35.33
CA LEU A 43 21.13 -7.66 36.38
C LEU A 43 21.64 -6.36 35.75
N GLN A 44 21.00 -5.22 36.05
CA GLN A 44 21.84 -4.06 36.32
C GLN A 44 22.56 -4.40 37.62
N GLY A 45 23.75 -4.96 37.48
CA GLY A 45 24.58 -5.32 38.62
C GLY A 45 25.00 -4.06 39.36
N PHE A 46 24.24 -3.67 40.38
CA PHE A 46 24.86 -3.36 41.65
C PHE A 46 24.87 -4.66 42.43
N GLN A 47 25.99 -5.36 42.33
CA GLN A 47 26.33 -6.36 43.32
C GLN A 47 26.24 -5.65 44.68
N LEU A 48 25.55 -6.26 45.65
CA LEU A 48 25.73 -5.98 47.07
C LEU A 48 27.18 -6.34 47.44
N LEU A 49 28.15 -5.57 46.93
CA LEU A 49 29.40 -5.38 47.62
C LEU A 49 29.07 -4.27 48.59
N GLY A 50 28.89 -4.63 49.86
CA GLY A 50 29.06 -3.66 50.93
C GLY A 50 30.48 -3.13 50.83
N GLU A 51 30.72 -2.12 50.00
CA GLU A 51 31.97 -1.39 50.01
C GLU A 51 31.94 -0.48 51.23
N SER A 52 32.47 -1.02 52.32
CA SER A 52 32.92 -0.21 53.44
C SER A 52 34.16 0.55 52.96
N TYR A 53 34.04 1.87 52.79
CA TYR A 53 35.20 2.72 52.55
C TYR A 53 36.03 2.77 53.84
N PHE A 54 37.15 2.05 53.88
CA PHE A 54 38.16 2.22 54.92
C PHE A 54 39.16 3.29 54.46
N LEU A 55 39.02 4.51 54.99
CA LEU A 55 40.09 5.50 54.97
C LEU A 55 41.20 5.02 55.92
N TRP A 56 42.31 4.54 55.36
CA TRP A 56 43.52 4.28 56.12
C TRP A 56 44.28 5.59 56.30
N GLY A 57 44.19 6.16 57.49
CA GLY A 57 45.15 7.14 58.01
C GLY A 57 45.73 6.57 59.30
N GLU A 58 47.06 6.52 59.41
CA GLU A 58 47.70 6.28 60.71
C GLU A 58 47.25 7.35 61.69
N LEU A 59 46.64 6.93 62.80
CA LEU A 59 46.29 7.81 63.91
C LEU A 59 46.94 7.31 65.19
N HIS A 60 47.73 8.18 65.80
CA HIS A 60 48.12 8.07 67.19
C HIS A 60 46.89 8.29 68.09
N HIS A 61 46.67 7.31 68.96
CA HIS A 61 45.86 7.32 70.19
C HIS A 61 44.53 8.09 70.22
N GLY A 62 43.45 7.31 70.12
CA GLY A 62 42.24 7.45 70.94
C GLY A 62 41.11 8.26 70.31
N ASP A 63 40.29 7.62 69.47
CA ASP A 63 38.95 8.12 69.12
C ASP A 63 37.98 6.99 68.73
N VAL A 64 36.69 7.22 69.00
CA VAL A 64 35.55 6.32 68.73
C VAL A 64 35.21 6.37 67.23
N PHE A 65 35.08 5.21 66.58
CA PHE A 65 34.68 5.11 65.18
C PHE A 65 33.14 5.18 65.01
N LEU A 66 32.66 6.09 64.18
CA LEU A 66 31.31 6.06 63.60
C LEU A 66 31.43 5.54 62.16
N ALA A 67 30.93 4.33 61.92
CA ALA A 67 30.82 3.77 60.57
C ALA A 67 29.58 4.35 59.87
N PHE A 68 29.75 4.91 58.67
CA PHE A 68 28.64 5.27 57.79
C PHE A 68 28.48 4.18 56.73
N THR A 69 27.30 3.56 56.68
CA THR A 69 26.92 2.63 55.62
C THR A 69 26.02 3.38 54.64
N THR A 70 26.43 3.47 53.37
CA THR A 70 25.52 3.89 52.29
C THR A 70 24.76 2.67 51.81
N VAL A 71 23.45 2.64 52.03
CA VAL A 71 22.56 1.61 51.51
C VAL A 71 21.84 2.17 50.29
N VAL A 72 22.08 1.59 49.11
CA VAL A 72 21.23 1.80 47.93
C VAL A 72 20.23 0.65 47.90
N ALA A 73 18.99 0.92 48.29
CA ALA A 73 17.88 -0.01 48.10
C ALA A 73 17.27 0.25 46.72
N GLY A 74 17.15 -0.81 45.90
CA GLY A 74 16.53 -0.74 44.58
C GLY A 74 15.37 -1.71 44.47
N GLU A 75 14.26 -1.26 43.89
CA GLU A 75 13.15 -2.11 43.47
C GLU A 75 13.25 -2.34 41.96
N SER A 76 13.03 -3.57 41.48
CA SER A 76 13.11 -3.90 40.06
C SER A 76 11.71 -4.09 39.49
N ILE A 77 11.43 -3.42 38.37
CA ILE A 77 10.21 -3.61 37.57
C ILE A 77 10.60 -3.82 36.12
N TRP A 78 9.83 -4.66 35.46
CA TRP A 78 9.86 -4.86 34.03
C TRP A 78 8.63 -4.21 33.39
N VAL A 79 8.84 -3.33 32.42
CA VAL A 79 7.79 -2.72 31.59
C VAL A 79 8.18 -2.94 30.14
N ARG A 80 7.29 -3.54 29.34
CA ARG A 80 7.52 -3.78 27.91
C ARG A 80 6.24 -3.57 27.11
N ALA A 81 6.27 -2.62 26.18
CA ALA A 81 5.27 -2.55 25.12
C ALA A 81 5.71 -3.48 23.97
N SER A 82 4.78 -4.15 23.32
CA SER A 82 5.07 -5.02 22.18
C SER A 82 3.90 -5.05 21.21
N ALA A 83 4.15 -4.70 19.96
CA ALA A 83 3.19 -4.88 18.87
C ALA A 83 3.49 -6.19 18.12
N LEU A 84 2.47 -6.74 17.45
CA LEU A 84 2.67 -7.91 16.58
C LEU A 84 3.64 -7.53 15.45
N LEU A 85 4.85 -8.11 15.49
CA LEU A 85 5.86 -7.92 14.45
C LEU A 85 5.55 -8.80 13.24
N VAL A 86 5.87 -8.28 12.06
CA VAL A 86 5.64 -8.89 10.74
C VAL A 86 6.30 -10.29 10.56
N PHE A 87 7.15 -10.74 11.49
CA PHE A 87 8.04 -11.89 11.31
C PHE A 87 8.04 -12.97 12.40
N LEU A 88 7.11 -13.02 13.36
CA LEU A 88 7.22 -13.98 14.47
C LEU A 88 6.17 -15.12 14.45
N SER A 89 6.63 -16.31 14.06
CA SER A 89 6.18 -17.57 14.62
C SER A 89 6.98 -17.87 15.91
N ALA A 90 6.29 -17.89 17.05
CA ALA A 90 6.59 -18.50 18.37
C ALA A 90 8.01 -18.49 19.01
N LEU A 91 9.09 -17.99 18.41
CA LEU A 91 10.44 -18.33 18.87
C LEU A 91 11.47 -17.18 18.83
N SER A 92 11.19 -16.03 19.44
CA SER A 92 12.27 -15.10 19.85
C SER A 92 11.82 -14.05 20.88
N LEU A 93 11.90 -14.39 22.17
CA LEU A 93 11.68 -13.44 23.28
C LEU A 93 12.97 -12.76 23.77
N LEU A 94 14.16 -13.28 23.42
CA LEU A 94 15.47 -12.79 23.91
C LEU A 94 16.02 -11.54 23.21
N PHE A 95 15.75 -11.33 21.91
CA PHE A 95 16.32 -10.23 21.13
C PHE A 95 15.40 -9.01 20.96
N GLY A 96 14.19 -9.05 21.52
CA GLY A 96 13.15 -8.04 21.27
C GLY A 96 13.38 -6.63 21.86
N LEU A 97 14.35 -6.45 22.77
CA LEU A 97 14.61 -5.18 23.46
C LEU A 97 15.12 -4.04 22.55
N LEU A 98 15.79 -4.35 21.44
CA LEU A 98 16.38 -3.35 20.52
C LEU A 98 15.59 -3.16 19.22
N LEU A 99 14.61 -4.02 18.94
CA LEU A 99 14.11 -4.27 17.58
C LEU A 99 12.72 -3.66 17.29
N GLN A 100 12.01 -3.15 18.30
CA GLN A 100 10.66 -2.58 18.15
C GLN A 100 10.64 -1.05 18.02
N ARG A 101 11.79 -0.40 18.23
CA ARG A 101 11.92 1.07 18.27
C ARG A 101 12.08 1.73 16.90
N ASN A 102 12.33 0.94 15.87
CA ASN A 102 12.58 1.41 14.52
C ASN A 102 11.83 0.53 13.52
N TRP A 103 11.66 1.05 12.32
CA TRP A 103 11.09 0.34 11.20
C TRP A 103 12.13 0.18 10.09
N THR A 104 12.27 -1.02 9.51
CA THR A 104 13.21 -1.31 8.40
C THR A 104 12.56 -2.10 7.26
N TRP A 105 12.92 -1.76 6.01
CA TRP A 105 12.42 -2.37 4.77
C TRP A 105 13.13 -3.71 4.50
N GLY A 106 12.47 -4.56 3.71
CA GLY A 106 13.07 -5.77 3.15
C GLY A 106 12.64 -7.07 3.85
N PRO A 107 13.02 -8.24 3.31
CA PRO A 107 12.64 -9.54 3.85
C PRO A 107 13.28 -9.86 5.22
N GLY A 108 14.38 -9.19 5.56
CA GLY A 108 14.95 -9.18 6.92
C GLY A 108 14.60 -7.94 7.74
N GLY A 109 13.70 -7.10 7.20
CA GLY A 109 13.21 -5.89 7.84
C GLY A 109 12.37 -6.19 9.07
N GLN A 110 12.11 -5.19 9.89
CA GLN A 110 11.41 -5.33 11.17
C GLN A 110 10.55 -4.11 11.44
N GLY A 111 9.48 -4.32 12.20
CA GLY A 111 8.50 -3.30 12.56
C GLY A 111 7.08 -3.85 12.55
N ALA A 112 6.16 -3.13 13.16
CA ALA A 112 4.73 -3.43 13.09
C ALA A 112 4.10 -2.73 11.88
N VAL A 113 3.08 -3.36 11.29
CA VAL A 113 2.28 -2.77 10.20
C VAL A 113 0.93 -2.38 10.78
N LEU A 114 0.44 -1.20 10.40
CA LEU A 114 -0.85 -0.66 10.79
C LEU A 114 -1.71 -0.44 9.56
N LEU A 115 -2.97 -0.89 9.55
CA LEU A 115 -3.92 -0.57 8.48
C LEU A 115 -4.59 0.77 8.76
N VAL A 116 -4.87 1.54 7.71
CA VAL A 116 -5.86 2.61 7.82
C VAL A 116 -7.23 1.94 7.86
N ASN A 117 -7.99 2.17 8.93
CA ASN A 117 -9.30 1.55 9.15
C ASN A 117 -10.39 2.30 8.36
N CYS A 118 -10.27 2.25 7.03
CA CYS A 118 -11.02 3.07 6.08
C CYS A 118 -12.20 2.35 5.42
N ASP A 119 -12.58 1.17 5.89
CA ASP A 119 -13.80 0.49 5.49
C ASP A 119 -14.95 0.82 6.46
N LYS A 120 -16.04 0.05 6.37
CA LYS A 120 -17.25 0.29 7.15
C LYS A 120 -17.89 -1.03 7.53
N ASP A 121 -17.43 -1.59 8.64
CA ASP A 121 -17.88 -2.87 9.15
C ASP A 121 -19.21 -2.81 9.89
N ASP A 122 -19.55 -1.66 10.50
CA ASP A 122 -20.89 -1.42 11.02
C ASP A 122 -21.85 -1.00 9.89
N PRO A 123 -22.81 -1.86 9.49
CA PRO A 123 -23.80 -1.50 8.47
C PRO A 123 -24.71 -0.33 8.89
N THR A 124 -24.80 0.01 10.18
CA THR A 124 -25.61 1.13 10.67
C THR A 124 -24.87 2.47 10.63
N SER A 125 -23.55 2.45 10.51
CA SER A 125 -22.71 3.64 10.39
C SER A 125 -22.91 4.32 9.03
N LYS A 126 -22.71 5.64 9.03
CA LYS A 126 -22.75 6.49 7.82
C LYS A 126 -21.36 6.82 7.28
N THR A 127 -20.31 6.47 8.00
CA THR A 127 -18.93 6.86 7.72
C THR A 127 -17.99 5.68 7.87
N MET A 128 -16.73 5.84 7.48
CA MET A 128 -15.69 4.86 7.74
C MET A 128 -15.45 4.70 9.24
N ASP A 129 -14.97 3.52 9.65
CA ASP A 129 -14.80 3.16 11.06
C ASP A 129 -13.82 4.11 11.77
N ASN A 130 -12.72 4.51 11.09
CA ASN A 130 -11.76 5.50 11.62
C ASN A 130 -12.26 6.96 11.74
N LYS A 131 -13.55 7.23 11.52
CA LYS A 131 -14.13 8.59 11.63
C LYS A 131 -14.73 8.90 12.98
N ASP A 132 -14.82 7.92 13.88
CA ASP A 132 -15.22 8.16 15.25
C ASP A 132 -14.18 7.61 16.27
N GLN A 133 -14.63 7.32 17.49
CA GLN A 133 -13.78 6.87 18.60
C GLN A 133 -14.42 5.66 19.30
N ARG A 134 -15.15 4.83 18.54
CA ARG A 134 -15.92 3.70 19.03
C ARG A 134 -15.56 2.47 18.21
N VAL A 135 -15.53 1.32 18.89
CA VAL A 135 -15.49 0.02 18.23
C VAL A 135 -16.86 -0.59 18.39
N GLN A 136 -17.54 -0.88 17.28
CA GLN A 136 -18.92 -1.37 17.32
C GLN A 136 -19.05 -2.84 16.94
N THR A 137 -18.07 -3.40 16.22
CA THR A 137 -18.14 -4.78 15.73
C THR A 137 -16.85 -5.55 15.95
N TYR A 138 -16.95 -6.88 16.04
CA TYR A 138 -15.77 -7.75 16.05
C TYR A 138 -15.01 -7.76 14.72
N LYS A 139 -15.63 -7.29 13.64
CA LYS A 139 -14.97 -7.23 12.33
C LYS A 139 -13.98 -6.06 12.31
N ASP A 140 -14.41 -4.90 12.81
CA ASP A 140 -13.59 -3.70 12.99
C ASP A 140 -12.31 -4.00 13.79
N LEU A 141 -12.42 -4.77 14.89
CA LEU A 141 -11.25 -5.24 15.65
C LEU A 141 -10.23 -6.07 14.84
N ARG A 142 -10.64 -6.72 13.74
CA ARG A 142 -9.76 -7.54 12.89
C ARG A 142 -8.97 -6.70 11.89
N ASP A 143 -9.37 -5.45 11.65
CA ASP A 143 -8.62 -4.49 10.85
C ASP A 143 -7.54 -3.78 11.68
N MET A 144 -7.70 -3.80 13.00
CA MET A 144 -6.76 -3.20 13.94
C MET A 144 -5.55 -4.10 14.26
N SER A 145 -4.43 -3.45 14.52
CA SER A 145 -3.20 -4.11 14.97
C SER A 145 -3.18 -4.28 16.48
N LEU A 146 -2.73 -5.44 16.95
CA LEU A 146 -2.57 -5.69 18.38
C LEU A 146 -1.27 -5.10 18.93
N MET A 147 -1.41 -4.38 20.03
CA MET A 147 -0.33 -3.94 20.91
C MET A 147 -0.57 -4.46 22.33
N VAL A 148 0.45 -4.98 22.98
CA VAL A 148 0.38 -5.55 24.32
C VAL A 148 1.43 -4.89 25.20
N LEU A 149 1.01 -4.31 26.31
CA LEU A 149 1.89 -3.82 27.36
C LEU A 149 1.94 -4.85 28.48
N ARG A 150 3.14 -5.31 28.82
CA ARG A 150 3.37 -6.23 29.93
C ARG A 150 4.15 -5.54 31.03
N THR A 151 3.68 -5.69 32.25
CA THR A 151 4.33 -5.19 33.47
C THR A 151 4.60 -6.35 34.40
N ARG A 152 5.75 -6.33 35.09
CA ARG A 152 6.06 -7.29 36.14
C ARG A 152 6.90 -6.63 37.21
N GLY A 153 6.40 -6.57 38.44
CA GLY A 153 7.15 -6.00 39.55
C GLY A 153 6.32 -5.91 40.82
N PRO A 154 6.91 -5.43 41.92
CA PRO A 154 6.17 -5.17 43.15
C PRO A 154 5.19 -4.03 42.94
N GLY A 155 3.91 -4.26 43.26
CA GLY A 155 2.87 -3.23 43.14
C GLY A 155 3.10 -1.99 43.99
N ALA A 156 3.94 -2.08 45.03
CA ALA A 156 4.32 -0.96 45.89
C ALA A 156 4.99 0.20 45.12
N VAL A 157 5.64 -0.08 43.99
CA VAL A 157 6.33 0.97 43.22
C VAL A 157 5.35 2.00 42.67
N PHE A 158 4.14 1.57 42.33
CA PHE A 158 3.07 2.46 41.82
C PHE A 158 2.48 3.37 42.90
N ALA A 159 2.92 3.27 44.16
CA ALA A 159 2.59 4.26 45.19
C ALA A 159 3.20 5.64 44.88
N ASN A 160 4.38 5.65 44.26
CA ASN A 160 5.14 6.87 43.93
C ASN A 160 5.49 6.96 42.44
N HIS A 161 4.96 6.07 41.60
CA HIS A 161 5.21 6.06 40.16
C HIS A 161 3.91 5.82 39.41
N LYS A 162 3.86 6.28 38.16
CA LYS A 162 2.75 6.02 37.24
C LYS A 162 3.29 5.56 35.90
N LEU A 163 2.57 4.64 35.26
CA LEU A 163 2.84 4.25 33.89
C LEU A 163 1.88 4.98 32.96
N VAL A 164 2.43 5.69 31.97
CA VAL A 164 1.66 6.49 31.02
C VAL A 164 1.94 6.01 29.61
N LEU A 165 0.89 5.63 28.89
CA LEU A 165 0.94 5.42 27.45
C LEU A 165 0.67 6.76 26.76
N HIS A 166 1.47 7.16 25.77
CA HIS A 166 1.30 8.43 25.08
C HIS A 166 1.73 8.40 23.61
N VAL A 167 1.24 9.40 22.88
CA VAL A 167 1.52 9.66 21.46
C VAL A 167 1.89 11.13 21.28
N SER A 168 2.77 11.42 20.32
CA SER A 168 3.15 12.79 20.00
C SER A 168 1.98 13.58 19.39
N GLY A 169 2.01 14.91 19.52
CA GLY A 169 0.99 15.76 18.88
C GLY A 169 0.96 15.67 17.36
N SER A 170 2.08 15.31 16.70
CA SER A 170 2.16 15.13 15.24
C SER A 170 1.55 13.82 14.76
N ASP A 171 1.55 12.81 15.62
CA ASP A 171 1.08 11.46 15.30
C ASP A 171 -0.36 11.23 15.77
N ALA A 172 -0.85 12.04 16.71
CA ALA A 172 -2.15 11.87 17.35
C ALA A 172 -3.33 11.90 16.38
N ASP A 173 -3.24 12.63 15.26
CA ASP A 173 -4.27 12.65 14.22
C ASP A 173 -4.08 11.56 13.16
N LYS A 174 -3.09 10.68 13.33
CA LYS A 174 -2.76 9.57 12.42
C LYS A 174 -3.07 8.19 13.03
N VAL A 175 -3.35 8.10 14.33
CA VAL A 175 -3.56 6.83 15.05
C VAL A 175 -4.70 6.90 16.07
N GLY A 176 -5.48 5.84 16.16
CA GLY A 176 -6.42 5.58 17.25
C GLY A 176 -5.97 4.37 18.06
N VAL A 177 -6.10 4.41 19.38
CA VAL A 177 -5.76 3.29 20.27
C VAL A 177 -6.90 3.01 21.24
N PHE A 178 -7.32 1.75 21.30
CA PHE A 178 -8.40 1.26 22.14
C PHE A 178 -7.87 0.25 23.16
N TYR A 179 -8.27 0.41 24.42
CA TYR A 179 -7.96 -0.56 25.47
C TYR A 179 -8.98 -1.71 25.44
N ALA A 180 -8.47 -2.94 25.53
CA ALA A 180 -9.28 -4.16 25.51
C ALA A 180 -9.69 -4.61 26.91
N HIS A 181 -11.01 -4.66 27.14
CA HIS A 181 -11.60 -5.18 28.37
C HIS A 181 -11.90 -6.68 28.19
N SER A 182 -11.18 -7.53 28.93
CA SER A 182 -11.06 -8.97 28.65
C SER A 182 -12.34 -9.82 28.83
N ASN A 183 -13.41 -9.27 29.42
CA ASN A 183 -14.66 -9.98 29.72
C ASN A 183 -15.91 -9.24 29.23
N GLU A 184 -15.75 -8.36 28.26
CA GLU A 184 -16.71 -7.30 27.97
C GLU A 184 -17.12 -7.25 26.49
N LEU A 185 -18.32 -6.72 26.22
CA LEU A 185 -18.86 -6.53 24.87
C LEU A 185 -17.92 -5.64 24.05
N VAL A 186 -17.90 -5.80 22.72
CA VAL A 186 -17.02 -5.00 21.83
C VAL A 186 -17.15 -3.50 22.09
N GLU A 187 -18.37 -3.02 22.29
CA GLU A 187 -18.68 -1.61 22.55
C GLU A 187 -18.04 -1.03 23.83
N GLN A 188 -17.53 -1.88 24.71
CA GLN A 188 -16.89 -1.47 25.96
C GLN A 188 -15.38 -1.21 25.78
N HIS A 189 -14.80 -1.50 24.61
CA HIS A 189 -13.43 -1.09 24.29
C HIS A 189 -13.33 0.44 24.31
N THR A 190 -12.40 0.96 25.12
CA THR A 190 -12.32 2.41 25.35
C THR A 190 -11.23 3.03 24.51
N HIS A 191 -11.56 4.07 23.74
CA HIS A 191 -10.57 4.88 23.02
C HIS A 191 -9.71 5.68 24.01
N ILE A 192 -8.42 5.35 24.09
CA ILE A 192 -7.47 5.91 25.06
C ILE A 192 -6.46 6.88 24.46
N LEU A 193 -6.06 6.72 23.19
CA LEU A 193 -5.16 7.64 22.49
C LEU A 193 -5.67 7.98 21.09
N GLY A 194 -5.46 9.21 20.66
CA GLY A 194 -5.80 9.70 19.32
C GLY A 194 -5.95 11.23 19.29
N PRO A 195 -6.70 11.81 18.33
CA PRO A 195 -6.65 13.25 18.05
C PRO A 195 -7.00 14.16 19.24
N LYS A 196 -7.78 13.65 20.19
CA LYS A 196 -8.25 14.38 21.39
C LYS A 196 -7.62 13.87 22.69
N LYS A 197 -6.82 12.80 22.65
CA LYS A 197 -6.23 12.16 23.84
C LYS A 197 -4.78 11.80 23.55
N LEU A 198 -3.85 12.59 24.07
CA LEU A 198 -2.41 12.38 23.83
C LEU A 198 -1.77 11.39 24.79
N PHE A 199 -2.41 11.12 25.93
CA PHE A 199 -1.88 10.21 26.94
C PHE A 199 -3.00 9.48 27.67
N TYR A 200 -2.65 8.34 28.26
CA TYR A 200 -3.50 7.51 29.11
C TYR A 200 -2.67 6.97 30.27
N VAL A 201 -3.16 7.15 31.50
CA VAL A 201 -2.54 6.55 32.69
C VAL A 201 -3.02 5.12 32.78
N VAL A 202 -2.08 4.17 32.74
CA VAL A 202 -2.39 2.75 32.80
C VAL A 202 -2.82 2.40 34.22
N GLU A 203 -4.02 1.84 34.34
CA GLU A 203 -4.50 1.28 35.61
C GLU A 203 -3.69 0.02 35.94
N HIS A 204 -3.23 -0.11 37.19
CA HIS A 204 -2.37 -1.21 37.63
C HIS A 204 -2.97 -1.91 38.84
N ALA A 205 -2.95 -3.24 38.85
CA ALA A 205 -3.27 -4.11 39.99
C ALA A 205 -2.05 -4.98 40.40
N LEU A 206 -2.15 -5.74 41.48
CA LEU A 206 -0.99 -6.36 42.13
C LEU A 206 -0.42 -7.53 41.30
N GLY A 207 0.81 -7.40 40.76
CA GLY A 207 1.61 -8.53 40.27
C GLY A 207 2.17 -8.40 38.86
N GLU A 208 1.99 -9.46 38.05
CA GLU A 208 2.31 -9.48 36.61
C GLU A 208 1.03 -9.20 35.83
N GLU A 209 1.07 -8.19 34.96
CA GLU A 209 -0.11 -7.76 34.21
C GLU A 209 0.16 -7.69 32.71
N GLU A 210 -0.89 -7.96 31.95
CA GLU A 210 -0.90 -7.87 30.49
C GLU A 210 -2.10 -7.02 30.05
N HIS A 211 -1.80 -5.87 29.47
CA HIS A 211 -2.79 -4.94 28.92
C HIS A 211 -2.79 -5.05 27.40
N THR A 212 -3.94 -5.37 26.82
CA THR A 212 -4.10 -5.48 25.37
C THR A 212 -4.74 -4.22 24.81
N PHE A 213 -4.22 -3.76 23.67
CA PHE A 213 -4.70 -2.61 22.94
C PHE A 213 -4.88 -2.95 21.47
N TYR A 214 -5.92 -2.39 20.86
CA TYR A 214 -6.14 -2.39 19.42
C TYR A 214 -5.75 -1.03 18.86
N VAL A 215 -5.00 -1.03 17.76
CA VAL A 215 -4.44 0.17 17.14
C VAL A 215 -4.93 0.27 15.70
N GLU A 216 -5.48 1.41 15.33
CA GLU A 216 -5.94 1.71 13.96
C GLU A 216 -5.21 2.92 13.37
N GLY A 217 -4.99 2.92 12.06
CA GLY A 217 -4.52 4.07 11.31
C GLY A 217 -5.66 4.98 10.89
N LEU A 218 -5.47 6.29 11.03
CA LEU A 218 -6.47 7.30 10.67
C LEU A 218 -6.18 8.00 9.33
N ALA A 219 -4.94 7.85 8.84
CA ALA A 219 -4.48 8.51 7.62
C ALA A 219 -3.44 7.64 6.90
N PHE A 220 -3.53 7.63 5.56
CA PHE A 220 -2.52 7.03 4.70
C PHE A 220 -1.24 7.87 4.66
N PRO A 221 -0.08 7.27 4.32
CA PRO A 221 1.12 8.04 3.98
C PRO A 221 0.80 9.13 2.95
N ASP A 222 1.34 10.33 3.15
CA ASP A 222 1.09 11.50 2.31
C ASP A 222 2.29 12.46 2.31
N ALA A 223 2.19 13.60 1.61
CA ALA A 223 3.24 14.61 1.50
C ALA A 223 3.83 15.04 2.86
N ASP A 224 2.97 15.16 3.87
CA ASP A 224 3.27 15.61 5.22
C ASP A 224 3.37 14.46 6.23
N PHE A 225 3.16 13.21 5.78
CA PHE A 225 3.15 12.04 6.66
C PHE A 225 3.91 10.85 6.05
N SER A 226 5.05 10.51 6.67
CA SER A 226 5.93 9.43 6.20
C SER A 226 5.34 8.01 6.30
N GLY A 227 4.17 7.87 6.93
CA GLY A 227 3.57 6.59 7.27
C GLY A 227 4.10 5.98 8.57
N LEU A 228 4.99 6.63 9.33
CA LEU A 228 5.48 6.13 10.62
C LEU A 228 4.76 6.79 11.79
N VAL A 229 4.32 5.97 12.76
CA VAL A 229 3.68 6.41 14.00
C VAL A 229 4.41 5.75 15.17
N SER A 230 4.70 6.53 16.21
CA SER A 230 5.32 6.01 17.43
C SER A 230 4.36 6.07 18.63
N LEU A 231 4.27 4.97 19.36
CA LEU A 231 3.56 4.91 20.65
C LEU A 231 4.57 4.63 21.76
N HIS A 232 4.42 5.33 22.88
CA HIS A 232 5.37 5.34 23.97
C HIS A 232 4.74 4.88 25.27
N ALA A 233 5.41 4.02 26.02
CA ALA A 233 5.08 3.70 27.40
C ALA A 233 6.16 4.31 28.30
N THR A 234 5.80 5.27 29.14
CA THR A 234 6.73 6.00 30.00
C THR A 234 6.37 5.83 31.47
N MET A 235 7.34 5.39 32.26
CA MET A 235 7.24 5.38 33.72
C MET A 235 7.65 6.75 34.25
N LEU A 236 6.78 7.34 35.05
CA LEU A 236 6.96 8.65 35.67
C LEU A 236 7.13 8.49 37.18
N ASP A 237 8.11 9.18 37.76
CA ASP A 237 8.24 9.39 39.21
C ASP A 237 7.31 10.54 39.64
N THR A 238 6.47 10.24 40.62
CA THR A 238 5.48 11.14 41.23
C THR A 238 5.67 11.32 42.73
N SER A 239 6.84 10.96 43.26
CA SER A 239 7.18 11.04 44.69
C SER A 239 7.11 12.48 45.24
N LEU A 240 7.53 13.46 44.44
CA LEU A 240 7.55 14.88 44.80
C LEU A 240 6.32 15.60 44.24
N LYS A 241 5.22 15.63 45.01
CA LYS A 241 3.94 16.25 44.60
C LYS A 241 4.01 17.74 44.23
N SER A 242 5.07 18.45 44.62
CA SER A 242 5.29 19.87 44.33
C SER A 242 6.10 20.13 43.06
N LEU A 243 6.63 19.09 42.40
CA LEU A 243 7.39 19.20 41.17
C LEU A 243 6.69 18.48 40.00
N PRO A 244 7.01 18.83 38.75
CA PRO A 244 6.56 18.07 37.59
C PRO A 244 7.00 16.60 37.67
N GLU A 245 6.11 15.70 37.23
CA GLU A 245 6.40 14.26 37.15
C GLU A 245 7.62 14.03 36.24
N THR A 246 8.57 13.19 36.70
CA THR A 246 9.86 13.01 36.00
C THR A 246 9.90 11.67 35.27
N PRO A 247 10.20 11.61 33.97
CA PRO A 247 10.33 10.35 33.25
C PRO A 247 11.59 9.59 33.68
N ILE A 248 11.39 8.35 34.17
CA ILE A 248 12.48 7.48 34.62
C ILE A 248 12.80 6.36 33.61
N PHE A 249 11.82 5.98 32.78
CA PHE A 249 11.99 4.98 31.74
C PHE A 249 10.98 5.19 30.62
N THR A 250 11.40 5.00 29.37
CA THR A 250 10.50 5.01 28.20
C THR A 250 10.84 3.83 27.30
N ASP A 251 9.78 3.13 26.87
CA ASP A 251 9.84 2.20 25.76
C ASP A 251 8.93 2.65 24.61
N THR A 252 9.29 2.30 23.39
CA THR A 252 8.65 2.80 22.17
C THR A 252 8.41 1.67 21.19
N VAL A 253 7.21 1.63 20.61
CA VAL A 253 6.90 0.81 19.44
C VAL A 253 6.63 1.71 18.24
N VAL A 254 7.16 1.32 17.07
CA VAL A 254 6.94 2.05 15.81
C VAL A 254 6.11 1.19 14.85
N PHE A 255 5.03 1.80 14.36
CA PHE A 255 4.20 1.24 13.31
C PHE A 255 4.50 1.92 11.97
N ARG A 256 4.45 1.15 10.88
CA ARG A 256 4.27 1.70 9.54
C ARG A 256 2.85 1.48 9.08
N VAL A 257 2.16 2.58 8.76
CA VAL A 257 0.89 2.56 8.06
C VAL A 257 1.07 1.94 6.68
N ALA A 258 0.24 0.94 6.36
CA ALA A 258 0.26 0.26 5.08
C ALA A 258 -0.06 1.26 3.95
N PRO A 259 0.71 1.25 2.85
CA PRO A 259 0.42 2.08 1.70
C PRO A 259 -0.82 1.55 0.97
N TRP A 260 -1.46 2.43 0.19
CA TRP A 260 -2.41 2.04 -0.84
C TRP A 260 -1.65 1.50 -2.07
N ILE A 261 -2.09 0.37 -2.63
CA ILE A 261 -1.39 -0.36 -3.70
C ILE A 261 -2.35 -0.68 -4.84
N MET A 262 -2.01 -0.28 -6.07
CA MET A 262 -2.75 -0.56 -7.31
C MET A 262 -2.50 -1.97 -7.84
N THR A 263 -3.41 -2.46 -8.68
CA THR A 263 -3.29 -3.77 -9.34
C THR A 263 -3.19 -3.65 -10.87
N PRO A 264 -2.10 -4.15 -11.50
CA PRO A 264 -1.97 -4.08 -12.96
C PRO A 264 -2.91 -5.04 -13.68
N ASN A 265 -3.14 -4.78 -14.96
CA ASN A 265 -3.95 -5.61 -15.86
C ASN A 265 -3.53 -7.09 -15.94
N THR A 266 -2.30 -7.42 -15.54
CA THR A 266 -1.77 -8.79 -15.48
C THR A 266 -2.23 -9.59 -14.26
N LEU A 267 -2.82 -8.96 -13.25
CA LEU A 267 -3.38 -9.67 -12.09
C LEU A 267 -4.76 -10.24 -12.39
N GLN A 268 -5.09 -11.32 -11.68
CA GLN A 268 -6.34 -12.05 -11.84
C GLN A 268 -7.54 -11.11 -11.59
N PRO A 269 -8.45 -10.94 -12.56
CA PRO A 269 -9.68 -10.17 -12.35
C PRO A 269 -10.61 -10.91 -11.37
N LEU A 270 -11.33 -10.14 -10.55
CA LEU A 270 -12.31 -10.65 -9.60
C LEU A 270 -13.71 -10.14 -9.91
N GLU A 271 -13.82 -8.84 -10.19
CA GLU A 271 -15.09 -8.16 -10.42
C GLU A 271 -14.94 -7.05 -11.46
N ILE A 272 -15.93 -6.95 -12.35
CA ILE A 272 -16.01 -5.95 -13.42
C ILE A 272 -17.12 -4.97 -13.07
N TYR A 273 -16.86 -3.70 -13.26
CA TYR A 273 -17.80 -2.60 -13.07
C TYR A 273 -18.10 -1.95 -14.42
N VAL A 274 -19.37 -1.66 -14.70
CA VAL A 274 -19.84 -1.01 -15.93
C VAL A 274 -21.09 -0.18 -15.64
N CYS A 275 -21.29 0.93 -16.34
CA CYS A 275 -22.54 1.70 -16.27
C CYS A 275 -23.56 1.18 -17.29
N SER A 276 -24.85 1.17 -16.92
CA SER A 276 -25.94 0.96 -17.87
C SER A 276 -26.74 2.25 -18.08
N PHE A 277 -27.14 2.51 -19.32
CA PHE A 277 -28.05 3.58 -19.73
C PHE A 277 -28.84 3.12 -20.98
N SER A 278 -29.86 3.89 -21.38
CA SER A 278 -30.84 3.46 -22.42
C SER A 278 -30.21 2.88 -23.69
N ASP A 279 -29.11 3.45 -24.16
CA ASP A 279 -28.58 3.18 -25.50
C ASP A 279 -27.39 2.20 -25.52
N ASN A 280 -26.92 1.71 -24.36
CA ASN A 280 -25.73 0.84 -24.28
C ASN A 280 -25.99 -0.63 -23.98
N THR A 281 -27.23 -1.11 -24.16
CA THR A 281 -27.63 -2.48 -23.82
C THR A 281 -26.72 -3.55 -24.47
N ASP A 282 -26.43 -3.43 -25.77
CA ASP A 282 -25.56 -4.38 -26.50
C ASP A 282 -24.13 -4.42 -25.95
N PHE A 283 -23.61 -3.25 -25.53
CA PHE A 283 -22.28 -3.15 -24.91
C PHE A 283 -22.28 -3.85 -23.55
N VAL A 284 -23.28 -3.57 -22.70
CA VAL A 284 -23.40 -4.20 -21.37
C VAL A 284 -23.59 -5.71 -21.52
N GLU A 285 -24.31 -6.19 -22.53
CA GLU A 285 -24.43 -7.62 -22.84
C GLU A 285 -23.08 -8.23 -23.26
N ALA A 286 -22.30 -7.54 -24.09
CA ALA A 286 -20.97 -7.99 -24.47
C ALA A 286 -20.01 -8.10 -23.27
N ILE A 287 -20.03 -7.12 -22.36
CA ILE A 287 -19.28 -7.16 -21.10
C ILE A 287 -19.79 -8.29 -20.20
N SER A 288 -21.11 -8.51 -20.14
CA SER A 288 -21.72 -9.61 -19.38
C SER A 288 -21.28 -10.98 -19.88
N ASN A 289 -21.23 -11.17 -21.20
CA ASN A 289 -20.74 -12.40 -21.81
C ASN A 289 -19.26 -12.64 -21.50
N LEU A 290 -18.45 -11.58 -21.49
CA LEU A 290 -17.04 -11.65 -21.13
C LEU A 290 -16.85 -11.97 -19.64
N ALA A 291 -17.66 -11.38 -18.76
CA ALA A 291 -17.69 -11.67 -17.33
C ALA A 291 -18.04 -13.13 -17.06
N GLN A 292 -19.08 -13.66 -17.73
CA GLN A 292 -19.48 -15.06 -17.63
C GLN A 292 -18.36 -16.01 -18.10
N LYS A 293 -17.74 -15.72 -19.25
CA LYS A 293 -16.63 -16.51 -19.81
C LYS A 293 -15.45 -16.61 -18.84
N THR A 294 -15.11 -15.50 -18.20
CA THR A 294 -13.95 -15.38 -17.28
C THR A 294 -14.30 -15.71 -15.83
N ARG A 295 -15.57 -15.97 -15.52
CA ARG A 295 -16.10 -16.20 -14.17
C ARG A 295 -15.81 -15.04 -13.21
N CYS A 296 -15.81 -13.82 -13.74
CA CYS A 296 -15.72 -12.60 -12.94
C CYS A 296 -17.12 -12.19 -12.49
N LYS A 297 -17.23 -11.67 -11.27
CA LYS A 297 -18.45 -11.00 -10.82
C LYS A 297 -18.67 -9.76 -11.70
N LEU A 298 -19.92 -9.43 -12.00
CA LEU A 298 -20.28 -8.21 -12.71
C LEU A 298 -21.14 -7.33 -11.81
N THR A 299 -20.78 -6.06 -11.70
CA THR A 299 -21.54 -5.01 -11.04
C THR A 299 -21.90 -3.94 -12.05
N ILE A 300 -23.19 -3.68 -12.20
CA ILE A 300 -23.73 -2.71 -13.14
C ILE A 300 -24.23 -1.49 -12.35
N CYS A 301 -23.68 -0.31 -12.62
CA CYS A 301 -24.15 0.95 -12.07
C CYS A 301 -25.35 1.46 -12.89
N PRO A 302 -26.56 1.50 -12.31
CA PRO A 302 -27.77 1.89 -13.04
C PRO A 302 -27.79 3.39 -13.34
N GLU A 303 -28.57 3.79 -14.35
CA GLU A 303 -28.68 5.18 -14.82
C GLU A 303 -29.03 6.19 -13.71
N LEU A 304 -29.87 5.76 -12.74
CA LEU A 304 -30.25 6.58 -11.59
C LEU A 304 -29.06 6.94 -10.69
N GLU A 305 -28.07 6.05 -10.58
CA GLU A 305 -26.87 6.27 -9.77
C GLU A 305 -25.77 6.97 -10.57
N ASN A 306 -25.61 6.62 -11.85
CA ASN A 306 -24.55 7.17 -12.69
C ASN A 306 -24.86 8.57 -13.25
N GLN A 307 -26.13 9.01 -13.26
CA GLN A 307 -26.54 10.33 -13.76
C GLN A 307 -26.04 10.63 -15.19
N ASN A 308 -26.12 9.63 -16.08
CA ASN A 308 -25.63 9.65 -17.46
C ASN A 308 -24.10 9.73 -17.63
N ASP A 309 -23.35 9.46 -16.56
CA ASP A 309 -21.90 9.38 -16.60
C ASP A 309 -21.46 7.92 -16.80
N SER A 310 -20.98 7.59 -18.00
CA SER A 310 -20.60 6.25 -18.39
C SER A 310 -19.13 5.89 -18.09
N TRP A 311 -18.33 6.87 -17.64
CA TRP A 311 -16.88 6.76 -17.50
C TRP A 311 -16.47 6.22 -16.14
N ILE A 312 -16.82 4.98 -15.85
CA ILE A 312 -16.55 4.36 -14.54
C ILE A 312 -15.06 4.12 -14.25
N GLN A 313 -14.22 4.10 -15.29
CA GLN A 313 -12.75 4.10 -15.16
C GLN A 313 -12.23 5.43 -14.61
N ASP A 314 -12.91 6.53 -14.94
CA ASP A 314 -12.41 7.87 -14.65
C ASP A 314 -12.63 8.32 -13.21
N GLU A 315 -13.70 7.84 -12.57
CA GLU A 315 -14.10 8.29 -11.24
C GLU A 315 -13.34 7.56 -10.12
N MET A 316 -12.82 6.36 -10.36
CA MET A 316 -12.20 5.56 -9.30
C MET A 316 -11.16 4.57 -9.79
N GLU A 317 -10.29 4.15 -8.87
CA GLU A 317 -9.24 3.18 -9.10
C GLU A 317 -9.27 2.15 -7.96
N PHE A 318 -9.22 0.86 -8.30
CA PHE A 318 -9.21 -0.20 -7.31
C PHE A 318 -7.77 -0.49 -6.86
N GLY A 319 -7.51 -0.28 -5.58
CA GLY A 319 -6.31 -0.75 -4.92
C GLY A 319 -6.62 -1.65 -3.74
N TYR A 320 -5.60 -1.91 -2.92
CA TYR A 320 -5.74 -2.65 -1.68
C TYR A 320 -4.75 -2.16 -0.62
N VAL A 321 -5.05 -2.49 0.63
CA VAL A 321 -4.14 -2.38 1.76
C VAL A 321 -3.86 -3.76 2.33
N GLN A 322 -2.70 -3.95 2.93
CA GLN A 322 -2.29 -5.24 3.44
C GLN A 322 -1.44 -5.12 4.70
N ALA A 323 -1.78 -5.93 5.68
CA ALA A 323 -1.01 -6.22 6.87
C ALA A 323 -0.86 -7.74 7.02
N PRO A 324 0.00 -8.24 7.94
CA PRO A 324 0.11 -9.69 8.18
C PRO A 324 -1.20 -10.34 8.62
N HIS A 325 -2.06 -9.60 9.34
CA HIS A 325 -3.31 -10.12 9.91
C HIS A 325 -4.54 -9.92 9.03
N LYS A 326 -4.50 -8.99 8.06
CA LYS A 326 -5.67 -8.60 7.26
C LYS A 326 -5.26 -7.99 5.91
N THR A 327 -6.10 -8.16 4.89
CA THR A 327 -5.97 -7.55 3.57
C THR A 327 -7.37 -7.28 3.05
N PHE A 328 -7.62 -6.08 2.55
CA PHE A 328 -8.90 -5.71 1.94
C PHE A 328 -8.71 -4.68 0.82
N PRO A 329 -9.60 -4.67 -0.20
CA PRO A 329 -9.58 -3.68 -1.27
C PRO A 329 -9.95 -2.28 -0.77
N VAL A 330 -9.40 -1.25 -1.40
CA VAL A 330 -9.67 0.15 -1.09
C VAL A 330 -9.88 0.91 -2.39
N VAL A 331 -11.06 1.50 -2.56
CA VAL A 331 -11.34 2.40 -3.68
C VAL A 331 -10.61 3.71 -3.46
N PHE A 332 -9.79 4.12 -4.43
CA PHE A 332 -9.34 5.49 -4.53
C PHE A 332 -10.32 6.26 -5.42
N ASP A 333 -10.99 7.25 -4.86
CA ASP A 333 -11.98 8.10 -5.50
C ASP A 333 -11.32 9.37 -6.04
N SER A 334 -11.49 9.60 -7.34
CA SER A 334 -10.90 10.72 -8.09
C SER A 334 -11.57 12.04 -7.71
N PRO A 335 -10.82 13.16 -7.67
CA PRO A 335 -11.44 14.48 -7.53
C PRO A 335 -12.25 14.90 -8.77
N ARG A 336 -12.36 14.07 -9.82
CA ARG A 336 -13.18 14.31 -11.03
C ARG A 336 -14.59 14.76 -10.69
N ASN A 337 -15.25 14.11 -9.73
CA ASN A 337 -16.55 14.50 -9.17
C ASN A 337 -17.65 14.70 -10.23
N GLY A 338 -17.75 13.76 -11.17
CA GLY A 338 -18.75 13.76 -12.25
C GLY A 338 -20.15 13.30 -11.81
N GLY A 339 -20.90 12.69 -12.72
CA GLY A 339 -22.18 12.05 -12.39
C GLY A 339 -22.00 10.86 -11.44
N LEU A 340 -20.85 10.19 -11.55
CA LEU A 340 -20.46 9.05 -10.72
C LEU A 340 -19.90 9.41 -9.33
N LYS A 341 -19.81 10.67 -8.92
CA LYS A 341 -19.21 11.09 -7.63
C LYS A 341 -19.70 10.36 -6.37
N GLY A 342 -20.93 9.83 -6.42
CA GLY A 342 -21.53 9.08 -5.31
C GLY A 342 -21.18 7.58 -5.32
N PHE A 343 -20.77 7.05 -6.46
CA PHE A 343 -20.60 5.62 -6.70
C PHE A 343 -19.38 5.02 -5.99
N PRO A 344 -18.18 5.64 -5.99
CA PRO A 344 -17.05 5.11 -5.21
C PRO A 344 -17.38 4.95 -3.73
N LYS A 345 -18.16 5.88 -3.17
CA LYS A 345 -18.63 5.83 -1.79
C LYS A 345 -19.79 4.85 -1.57
N SER A 346 -20.53 4.43 -2.60
CA SER A 346 -21.55 3.38 -2.47
C SER A 346 -20.91 1.98 -2.36
N ILE A 347 -19.66 1.82 -2.83
CA ILE A 347 -18.86 0.59 -2.68
C ILE A 347 -18.34 0.41 -1.24
N LEU A 348 -18.17 1.50 -0.49
CA LEU A 348 -17.74 1.47 0.92
C LEU A 348 -18.64 0.55 1.76
N GLY A 349 -18.03 -0.47 2.34
CA GLY A 349 -18.72 -1.47 3.14
C GLY A 349 -17.75 -2.35 3.93
N PRO A 350 -18.24 -3.46 4.50
CA PRO A 350 -17.40 -4.39 5.25
C PRO A 350 -16.29 -4.96 4.36
N ASP A 351 -15.04 -4.91 4.83
CA ASP A 351 -13.85 -5.32 4.09
C ASP A 351 -13.70 -4.61 2.72
N PHE A 352 -14.20 -3.37 2.58
CA PHE A 352 -14.00 -2.55 1.38
C PHE A 352 -13.81 -1.08 1.74
N GLY A 353 -12.55 -0.64 1.70
CA GLY A 353 -12.16 0.69 2.13
C GLY A 353 -12.38 1.79 1.08
N TYR A 354 -12.28 3.03 1.54
CA TYR A 354 -12.43 4.23 0.72
C TYR A 354 -11.33 5.26 1.03
N VAL A 355 -10.80 5.90 0.00
CA VAL A 355 -9.88 7.05 0.13
C VAL A 355 -10.11 8.04 -1.00
N THR A 356 -9.93 9.34 -0.75
CA THR A 356 -9.99 10.39 -1.77
C THR A 356 -8.96 11.49 -1.48
N ARG A 357 -8.65 12.33 -2.48
CA ARG A 357 -7.77 13.49 -2.36
C ARG A 357 -8.36 14.69 -3.09
N GLU A 358 -8.94 15.60 -2.33
CA GLU A 358 -9.59 16.79 -2.86
C GLU A 358 -8.66 18.02 -2.86
N PRO A 359 -8.45 18.68 -4.02
CA PRO A 359 -7.64 19.89 -4.10
C PRO A 359 -8.36 21.10 -3.49
N LEU A 360 -7.65 21.92 -2.69
CA LEU A 360 -8.20 23.11 -2.02
C LEU A 360 -8.66 24.25 -2.96
N ARG A 361 -8.24 24.25 -4.24
CA ARG A 361 -8.58 25.28 -5.24
C ARG A 361 -9.05 24.63 -6.53
N LYS A 362 -9.89 25.35 -7.30
CA LYS A 362 -10.29 24.97 -8.66
C LYS A 362 -9.05 24.81 -9.54
N GLY A 363 -8.83 23.60 -10.03
CA GLY A 363 -7.72 23.22 -10.90
C GLY A 363 -7.75 21.76 -11.31
N ILE A 364 -8.90 21.09 -11.14
CA ILE A 364 -9.14 19.73 -11.62
C ILE A 364 -9.20 19.80 -13.15
N SER A 365 -8.49 18.91 -13.81
CA SER A 365 -8.44 18.78 -15.26
C SER A 365 -8.81 17.36 -15.67
N SER A 366 -8.96 17.11 -16.98
CA SER A 366 -9.17 15.73 -17.46
C SER A 366 -8.05 14.77 -17.04
N LEU A 367 -6.82 15.27 -16.78
CA LEU A 367 -5.71 14.43 -16.29
C LEU A 367 -5.87 13.98 -14.82
N ASP A 368 -6.91 14.43 -14.11
CA ASP A 368 -7.27 13.93 -12.78
C ASP A 368 -8.24 12.74 -12.83
N SER A 369 -8.85 12.46 -13.99
CA SER A 369 -9.58 11.20 -14.22
C SER A 369 -8.64 10.00 -14.12
N PHE A 370 -9.12 8.87 -13.62
CA PHE A 370 -8.29 7.70 -13.36
C PHE A 370 -8.08 6.76 -14.57
N GLY A 371 -8.65 7.03 -15.75
CA GLY A 371 -8.06 6.56 -17.03
C GLY A 371 -6.62 7.07 -17.23
N ASN A 372 -6.25 8.17 -16.57
CA ASN A 372 -4.89 8.71 -16.53
C ASN A 372 -4.01 8.16 -15.39
N LEU A 373 -4.46 7.12 -14.67
CA LEU A 373 -3.76 6.50 -13.55
C LEU A 373 -3.68 4.98 -13.77
N GLU A 374 -2.52 4.51 -14.24
CA GLU A 374 -2.29 3.10 -14.55
C GLU A 374 -1.15 2.52 -13.71
N VAL A 375 -0.95 1.21 -13.76
CA VAL A 375 0.20 0.57 -13.12
C VAL A 375 0.79 -0.55 -13.98
N SER A 376 2.11 -0.57 -14.08
CA SER A 376 2.84 -1.63 -14.79
C SER A 376 2.84 -2.95 -14.02
N PRO A 377 3.05 -4.09 -14.70
CA PRO A 377 3.37 -5.36 -14.04
C PRO A 377 4.70 -5.28 -13.26
N PRO A 378 5.03 -6.30 -12.43
CA PRO A 378 6.32 -6.36 -11.77
C PRO A 378 7.49 -6.32 -12.76
N VAL A 379 8.48 -5.47 -12.50
CA VAL A 379 9.63 -5.25 -13.39
C VAL A 379 10.96 -5.18 -12.64
N LYS A 380 12.06 -5.37 -13.38
CA LYS A 380 13.42 -5.18 -12.87
C LYS A 380 14.18 -4.20 -13.76
N VAL A 381 14.69 -3.12 -13.17
CA VAL A 381 15.30 -2.00 -13.89
C VAL A 381 16.71 -1.77 -13.35
N LYS A 382 17.72 -2.02 -14.20
CA LYS A 382 19.14 -1.81 -13.85
C LYS A 382 19.55 -2.43 -12.50
N GLY A 383 19.00 -3.61 -12.18
CA GLY A 383 19.28 -4.33 -10.93
C GLY A 383 18.30 -4.04 -9.79
N LYS A 384 17.52 -2.95 -9.83
CA LYS A 384 16.46 -2.65 -8.85
C LYS A 384 15.17 -3.38 -9.22
N GLU A 385 14.56 -4.03 -8.23
CA GLU A 385 13.30 -4.76 -8.40
C GLU A 385 12.11 -3.91 -7.96
N TYR A 386 11.06 -3.90 -8.78
CA TYR A 386 9.76 -3.32 -8.49
C TYR A 386 8.72 -4.45 -8.49
N PRO A 387 8.64 -5.23 -7.40
CA PRO A 387 7.83 -6.45 -7.33
C PRO A 387 6.32 -6.20 -7.35
N LEU A 388 5.91 -4.94 -7.16
CA LEU A 388 4.52 -4.48 -7.24
C LEU A 388 4.26 -3.63 -8.49
N GLY A 389 5.23 -3.58 -9.40
CA GLY A 389 5.20 -2.68 -10.56
C GLY A 389 5.48 -1.22 -10.21
N ARG A 390 5.22 -0.35 -11.18
CA ARG A 390 5.34 1.11 -11.08
C ARG A 390 4.10 1.78 -11.62
N ILE A 391 3.55 2.73 -10.87
CA ILE A 391 2.43 3.58 -11.27
C ILE A 391 2.85 4.43 -12.47
N LEU A 392 1.94 4.62 -13.42
CA LEU A 392 2.10 5.40 -14.63
C LEU A 392 1.00 6.48 -14.63
N ILE A 393 1.40 7.75 -14.68
CA ILE A 393 0.46 8.87 -14.74
C ILE A 393 0.79 9.79 -15.90
N GLY A 394 -0.21 10.24 -16.65
CA GLY A 394 0.00 11.16 -17.75
C GLY A 394 0.15 12.61 -17.29
N SER A 395 0.96 13.36 -18.02
CA SER A 395 1.39 14.72 -17.73
C SER A 395 1.66 15.49 -19.04
N SER A 396 1.98 16.77 -18.90
CA SER A 396 2.44 17.63 -19.98
C SER A 396 3.94 17.50 -20.25
N PHE A 397 4.36 17.96 -21.43
CA PHE A 397 5.78 17.94 -21.78
C PHE A 397 6.58 18.87 -20.86
N PRO A 398 7.72 18.44 -20.27
CA PRO A 398 8.38 19.17 -19.19
C PRO A 398 8.77 20.63 -19.49
N ARG A 399 8.99 20.97 -20.77
CA ARG A 399 9.45 22.31 -21.19
C ARG A 399 8.34 23.29 -21.56
N VAL A 400 7.15 22.79 -21.90
CA VAL A 400 6.09 23.61 -22.51
C VAL A 400 5.04 24.00 -21.46
N GLY A 401 4.99 23.29 -20.33
CA GLY A 401 3.85 23.36 -19.42
C GLY A 401 2.60 22.74 -20.09
N GLY A 402 1.50 22.70 -19.35
CA GLY A 402 0.25 22.11 -19.85
C GLY A 402 -0.57 21.53 -18.71
N ARG A 403 -1.52 20.65 -19.03
CA ARG A 403 -2.32 19.97 -18.01
C ARG A 403 -1.43 19.02 -17.22
N ARG A 404 -1.79 18.78 -15.96
CA ARG A 404 -1.14 17.80 -15.09
C ARG A 404 -2.12 17.40 -13.99
N MET A 405 -2.09 16.12 -13.62
CA MET A 405 -2.77 15.62 -12.44
C MET A 405 -2.45 16.51 -11.23
N THR A 406 -3.46 16.83 -10.44
CA THR A 406 -3.36 17.72 -9.30
C THR A 406 -2.26 17.27 -8.34
N LYS A 407 -1.62 18.26 -7.70
CA LYS A 407 -0.49 18.00 -6.80
C LYS A 407 -0.88 17.07 -5.65
N VAL A 408 -2.10 17.21 -5.11
CA VAL A 408 -2.58 16.41 -3.97
C VAL A 408 -2.70 14.92 -4.31
N VAL A 409 -3.17 14.57 -5.51
CA VAL A 409 -3.23 13.18 -5.97
C VAL A 409 -1.81 12.66 -6.24
N ARG A 410 -0.96 13.44 -6.94
CA ARG A 410 0.42 13.03 -7.19
C ARG A 410 1.21 12.81 -5.91
N ASP A 411 1.16 13.75 -4.98
CA ASP A 411 1.86 13.66 -3.70
C ASP A 411 1.43 12.39 -2.94
N PHE A 412 0.14 12.09 -2.89
CA PHE A 412 -0.39 10.87 -2.30
C PHE A 412 0.24 9.63 -2.96
N LEU A 413 0.20 9.53 -4.30
CA LEU A 413 0.78 8.38 -5.01
C LEU A 413 2.29 8.22 -4.75
N TYR A 414 3.06 9.31 -4.75
CA TYR A 414 4.49 9.27 -4.42
C TYR A 414 4.75 8.87 -2.97
N ALA A 415 3.90 9.30 -2.03
CA ALA A 415 4.05 8.99 -0.61
C ALA A 415 3.85 7.51 -0.28
N GLN A 416 3.17 6.75 -1.15
CA GLN A 416 3.00 5.30 -0.98
C GLN A 416 4.31 4.52 -1.14
N ARG A 417 5.29 5.08 -1.88
CA ARG A 417 6.65 4.57 -2.15
C ARG A 417 6.73 3.26 -2.94
N VAL A 418 5.83 2.31 -2.69
CA VAL A 418 6.01 0.90 -3.09
C VAL A 418 5.74 0.62 -4.57
N GLN A 419 5.15 1.57 -5.29
CA GLN A 419 4.97 1.54 -6.75
C GLN A 419 5.52 2.80 -7.45
N ALA A 420 6.52 3.45 -6.83
CA ALA A 420 7.33 4.56 -7.35
C ALA A 420 6.88 5.14 -8.73
N PRO A 421 5.95 6.13 -8.75
CA PRO A 421 5.31 6.61 -9.98
C PRO A 421 6.29 7.07 -11.08
N VAL A 422 5.84 6.97 -12.33
CA VAL A 422 6.49 7.47 -13.55
C VAL A 422 5.52 8.39 -14.26
N GLU A 423 5.96 9.60 -14.61
CA GLU A 423 5.16 10.52 -15.40
C GLU A 423 5.40 10.30 -16.90
N LEU A 424 4.32 10.11 -17.64
CA LEU A 424 4.28 9.97 -19.09
C LEU A 424 3.76 11.25 -19.74
N PHE A 425 3.96 11.39 -21.05
CA PHE A 425 3.45 12.51 -21.83
C PHE A 425 2.11 12.12 -22.46
N SER A 426 1.00 12.55 -21.86
CA SER A 426 -0.37 12.30 -22.36
C SER A 426 -1.07 13.57 -22.85
N ASP A 427 -0.58 14.77 -22.50
CA ASP A 427 -1.25 16.05 -22.77
C ASP A 427 -1.43 16.38 -24.27
N TRP A 428 -0.80 15.60 -25.15
CA TRP A 428 -1.02 15.65 -26.60
C TRP A 428 -2.38 15.07 -27.03
N LEU A 429 -3.02 14.26 -26.20
CA LEU A 429 -4.38 13.75 -26.42
C LEU A 429 -5.41 14.76 -25.91
N LEU A 430 -6.56 14.82 -26.58
CA LEU A 430 -7.65 15.72 -26.24
C LEU A 430 -8.21 15.40 -24.85
N VAL A 431 -8.48 14.13 -24.57
CA VAL A 431 -8.84 13.65 -23.22
C VAL A 431 -7.59 13.72 -22.34
N GLY A 432 -6.50 13.06 -22.75
CA GLY A 432 -5.18 13.27 -22.11
C GLY A 432 -4.80 12.17 -21.15
N HIS A 433 -5.28 10.95 -21.38
CA HIS A 433 -5.09 9.79 -20.51
C HIS A 433 -4.03 8.85 -21.05
N VAL A 434 -3.49 8.00 -20.18
CA VAL A 434 -2.44 7.05 -20.58
C VAL A 434 -3.04 5.78 -21.18
N ASP A 435 -4.21 5.36 -20.74
CA ASP A 435 -4.95 4.20 -21.25
C ASP A 435 -5.37 4.35 -22.74
N GLU A 436 -5.34 5.56 -23.27
CA GLU A 436 -5.55 5.88 -24.69
C GLU A 436 -4.36 5.48 -25.58
N PHE A 437 -3.17 5.22 -25.04
CA PHE A 437 -2.02 4.85 -25.88
C PHE A 437 -1.21 3.67 -25.36
N LEU A 438 -1.50 3.17 -24.15
CA LEU A 438 -0.86 2.00 -23.59
C LEU A 438 -1.82 1.07 -22.88
N SER A 439 -1.48 -0.22 -22.87
CA SER A 439 -2.10 -1.23 -22.00
C SER A 439 -1.12 -2.38 -21.75
N PHE A 440 -1.37 -3.21 -20.75
CA PHE A 440 -0.55 -4.40 -20.46
C PHE A 440 -1.40 -5.66 -20.54
N VAL A 441 -0.87 -6.68 -21.22
CA VAL A 441 -1.49 -8.01 -21.30
C VAL A 441 -0.54 -9.08 -20.75
N PRO A 442 -1.05 -10.13 -20.09
CA PRO A 442 -0.20 -11.22 -19.63
C PRO A 442 0.37 -12.01 -20.83
N ALA A 443 1.57 -12.54 -20.66
CA ALA A 443 2.22 -13.41 -21.63
C ALA A 443 2.91 -14.56 -20.89
N HIS A 444 3.01 -15.72 -21.53
CA HIS A 444 3.61 -16.91 -20.90
C HIS A 444 5.15 -16.92 -20.95
N ASP A 445 5.76 -15.97 -21.66
CA ASP A 445 7.18 -15.87 -21.90
C ASP A 445 7.76 -14.54 -21.38
N ARG A 446 9.07 -14.34 -21.56
CA ARG A 446 9.78 -13.09 -21.23
C ARG A 446 9.57 -12.70 -19.75
N GLN A 447 9.11 -11.47 -19.52
CA GLN A 447 8.83 -10.91 -18.19
C GLN A 447 7.41 -11.27 -17.69
N GLY A 448 6.68 -12.14 -18.39
CA GLY A 448 5.30 -12.53 -18.05
C GLY A 448 4.22 -11.61 -18.61
N PHE A 449 4.58 -10.64 -19.45
CA PHE A 449 3.66 -9.67 -20.04
C PHE A 449 4.15 -9.10 -21.38
N ARG A 450 3.28 -8.33 -22.03
CA ARG A 450 3.61 -7.39 -23.11
C ARG A 450 3.00 -6.02 -22.82
N LEU A 451 3.75 -4.97 -23.15
CA LEU A 451 3.24 -3.62 -23.27
C LEU A 451 2.64 -3.46 -24.67
N LEU A 452 1.37 -3.11 -24.75
CA LEU A 452 0.70 -2.71 -25.99
C LEU A 452 0.85 -1.19 -26.14
N LEU A 453 1.25 -0.73 -27.32
CA LEU A 453 1.26 0.70 -27.65
C LEU A 453 0.45 0.96 -28.92
N ALA A 454 -0.39 1.99 -28.89
CA ALA A 454 -1.03 2.51 -30.09
C ALA A 454 0.04 2.94 -31.11
N SER A 455 -0.12 2.58 -32.40
CA SER A 455 0.92 2.78 -33.40
C SER A 455 0.38 3.22 -34.77
N PRO A 456 0.42 4.52 -35.07
CA PRO A 456 0.07 5.05 -36.39
C PRO A 456 0.93 4.45 -37.49
N SER A 457 2.24 4.29 -37.26
CA SER A 457 3.16 3.70 -38.23
C SER A 457 2.80 2.25 -38.58
N ALA A 458 2.39 1.45 -37.58
CA ALA A 458 1.95 0.08 -37.83
C ALA A 458 0.65 0.04 -38.65
N CYS A 459 -0.28 0.96 -38.39
CA CYS A 459 -1.52 1.06 -39.15
C CYS A 459 -1.27 1.50 -40.60
N TYR A 460 -0.45 2.53 -40.82
CA TYR A 460 -0.08 2.97 -42.18
C TYR A 460 0.61 1.85 -42.96
N LYS A 461 1.51 1.10 -42.31
CA LYS A 461 2.17 -0.04 -42.93
C LYS A 461 1.16 -1.10 -43.37
N LEU A 462 0.23 -1.49 -42.48
CA LEU A 462 -0.82 -2.45 -42.80
C LEU A 462 -1.69 -1.98 -43.97
N LEU A 463 -2.17 -0.74 -43.93
CA LEU A 463 -3.05 -0.20 -44.99
C LEU A 463 -2.32 -0.11 -46.34
N LYS A 464 -1.03 0.22 -46.34
CA LYS A 464 -0.20 0.23 -47.54
C LYS A 464 0.00 -1.19 -48.10
N GLU A 465 0.30 -2.17 -47.25
CA GLU A 465 0.38 -3.58 -47.65
C GLU A 465 -0.94 -4.03 -48.31
N LYS A 466 -2.10 -3.68 -47.72
CA LYS A 466 -3.41 -4.00 -48.29
C LYS A 466 -3.69 -3.27 -49.60
N GLN A 467 -3.21 -2.04 -49.75
CA GLN A 467 -3.28 -1.33 -51.03
C GLN A 467 -2.46 -2.04 -52.12
N GLU A 468 -1.24 -2.46 -51.79
CA GLU A 468 -0.34 -3.19 -52.70
C GLU A 468 -0.89 -4.58 -53.09
N GLU A 469 -1.63 -5.23 -52.20
CA GLU A 469 -2.39 -6.48 -52.46
C GLU A 469 -3.64 -6.26 -53.36
N GLY A 470 -3.94 -5.02 -53.76
CA GLY A 470 -5.07 -4.69 -54.65
C GLY A 470 -6.35 -4.25 -53.94
N HIS A 471 -6.33 -4.11 -52.61
CA HIS A 471 -7.49 -3.72 -51.80
C HIS A 471 -7.59 -2.22 -51.53
N GLY A 472 -6.90 -1.37 -52.29
CA GLY A 472 -6.85 0.09 -52.08
C GLY A 472 -8.19 0.84 -52.21
N LYS A 473 -9.27 0.18 -52.66
CA LYS A 473 -10.63 0.74 -52.71
C LYS A 473 -11.51 0.29 -51.53
N ALA A 474 -11.00 -0.57 -50.64
CA ALA A 474 -11.75 -0.99 -49.46
C ALA A 474 -11.97 0.22 -48.56
N GLN A 475 -13.23 0.51 -48.26
CA GLN A 475 -13.63 1.73 -47.56
C GLN A 475 -13.38 1.59 -46.05
N MET A 476 -12.97 2.71 -45.46
CA MET A 476 -13.02 3.02 -44.03
C MET A 476 -13.73 4.38 -43.91
N PHE A 477 -14.14 4.79 -42.71
CA PHE A 477 -14.75 6.09 -42.48
C PHE A 477 -13.90 7.25 -43.04
N GLU A 478 -14.55 8.32 -43.53
CA GLU A 478 -13.89 9.50 -44.10
C GLU A 478 -13.21 10.38 -43.02
N GLY A 479 -12.01 10.91 -43.28
CA GLY A 479 -11.34 11.80 -42.34
C GLY A 479 -9.90 12.20 -42.72
N ARG A 480 -9.37 13.22 -42.05
CA ARG A 480 -7.99 13.70 -42.20
C ARG A 480 -7.09 13.04 -41.14
N MET A 481 -5.84 12.78 -41.52
CA MET A 481 -4.91 11.94 -40.78
C MET A 481 -3.74 12.76 -40.22
N ALA A 482 -3.28 12.45 -39.01
CA ALA A 482 -2.15 13.14 -38.40
C ALA A 482 -0.92 12.25 -38.16
N GLN A 483 0.26 12.86 -38.25
CA GLN A 483 1.55 12.22 -37.94
C GLN A 483 1.89 12.43 -36.46
N LEU A 484 1.37 11.55 -35.59
CA LEU A 484 1.55 11.61 -34.13
C LEU A 484 2.65 10.67 -33.59
N HIS A 485 3.47 10.12 -34.48
CA HIS A 485 4.49 9.12 -34.15
C HIS A 485 5.44 9.58 -33.04
N SER A 486 5.83 10.86 -33.05
CA SER A 486 6.80 11.41 -32.09
C SER A 486 6.34 11.41 -30.62
N CYS A 487 5.03 11.55 -30.35
CA CYS A 487 4.52 11.59 -28.97
C CYS A 487 4.56 10.21 -28.32
N ILE A 488 4.13 9.18 -29.07
CA ILE A 488 4.14 7.79 -28.60
C ILE A 488 5.57 7.27 -28.48
N ASP A 489 6.45 7.59 -29.44
CA ASP A 489 7.86 7.19 -29.38
C ASP A 489 8.57 7.77 -28.16
N TRP A 490 8.28 9.02 -27.80
CA TRP A 490 8.79 9.64 -26.58
C TRP A 490 8.39 8.83 -25.33
N ASN A 491 7.12 8.45 -25.23
CA ASN A 491 6.66 7.59 -24.14
C ASN A 491 7.25 6.19 -24.20
N ARG A 492 7.43 5.61 -25.39
CA ARG A 492 8.10 4.32 -25.57
C ARG A 492 9.49 4.35 -24.95
N ASP A 493 10.25 5.42 -25.17
CA ASP A 493 11.59 5.56 -24.61
C ASP A 493 11.58 5.72 -23.08
N ILE A 494 10.65 6.52 -22.54
CA ILE A 494 10.44 6.61 -21.08
C ILE A 494 10.11 5.24 -20.51
N LEU A 495 9.12 4.53 -21.06
CA LEU A 495 8.68 3.23 -20.57
C LEU A 495 9.80 2.19 -20.65
N ARG A 496 10.57 2.16 -21.74
CA ARG A 496 11.74 1.28 -21.86
C ARG A 496 12.79 1.56 -20.80
N GLN A 497 13.07 2.83 -20.52
CA GLN A 497 14.04 3.23 -19.51
C GLN A 497 13.55 2.91 -18.10
N GLU A 498 12.33 3.33 -17.77
CA GLU A 498 11.78 3.33 -16.41
C GLU A 498 11.20 1.98 -15.98
N LEU A 499 10.90 1.10 -16.93
CA LEU A 499 10.39 -0.26 -16.69
C LEU A 499 11.37 -1.34 -17.19
N GLY A 500 12.52 -0.99 -17.75
CA GLY A 500 13.54 -1.96 -18.17
C GLY A 500 13.09 -2.83 -19.35
N LEU A 501 12.30 -2.28 -20.27
CA LEU A 501 11.71 -3.04 -21.39
C LEU A 501 12.66 -3.11 -22.59
N SER A 502 12.76 -4.30 -23.16
CA SER A 502 13.35 -4.50 -24.48
C SER A 502 12.30 -4.30 -25.58
N PRO A 503 12.71 -4.05 -26.84
CA PRO A 503 11.75 -3.97 -27.95
C PRO A 503 10.85 -5.21 -28.11
N LYS A 504 11.30 -6.39 -27.63
CA LYS A 504 10.53 -7.64 -27.69
C LYS A 504 9.40 -7.71 -26.66
N ASP A 505 9.42 -6.83 -25.66
CA ASP A 505 8.41 -6.76 -24.62
C ASP A 505 7.27 -5.79 -25.02
N ILE A 506 7.36 -5.16 -26.20
CA ILE A 506 6.42 -4.16 -26.73
C ILE A 506 5.76 -4.69 -28.01
N ILE A 507 4.45 -4.53 -28.12
CA ILE A 507 3.65 -4.82 -29.31
C ILE A 507 2.98 -3.54 -29.78
N ASP A 508 3.23 -3.19 -31.04
CA ASP A 508 2.58 -2.08 -31.70
C ASP A 508 1.20 -2.48 -32.24
N ILE A 509 0.14 -1.89 -31.67
CA ILE A 509 -1.24 -2.07 -32.11
C ILE A 509 -1.55 -1.04 -33.20
N PRO A 510 -2.01 -1.43 -34.40
CA PRO A 510 -2.29 -0.49 -35.48
C PRO A 510 -3.44 0.43 -35.07
N GLN A 511 -3.14 1.71 -34.82
CA GLN A 511 -4.09 2.70 -34.33
C GLN A 511 -3.87 4.04 -35.03
N LEU A 512 -4.95 4.72 -35.39
CA LEU A 512 -4.91 6.04 -36.02
C LEU A 512 -5.57 7.09 -35.14
N PHE A 513 -5.13 8.34 -35.34
CA PHE A 513 -5.59 9.52 -34.62
C PHE A 513 -5.81 10.68 -35.60
N ASN A 514 -6.76 11.54 -35.27
CA ASN A 514 -7.00 12.82 -35.94
C ASN A 514 -6.59 13.98 -35.01
N MET A 515 -6.24 15.13 -35.59
CA MET A 515 -5.91 16.33 -34.82
C MET A 515 -7.11 17.27 -34.75
N LYS A 516 -7.44 17.69 -33.54
CA LYS A 516 -8.48 18.68 -33.21
C LYS A 516 -7.88 19.69 -32.24
N ASP A 517 -7.86 20.96 -32.64
CA ASP A 517 -7.34 22.07 -31.83
C ASP A 517 -5.93 21.84 -31.22
N ASN A 518 -5.02 21.26 -32.01
CA ASN A 518 -3.65 20.87 -31.63
C ASN A 518 -3.55 19.70 -30.62
N GLN A 519 -4.63 18.97 -30.39
CA GLN A 519 -4.64 17.73 -29.61
C GLN A 519 -5.15 16.57 -30.46
N ALA A 520 -4.89 15.34 -30.04
CA ALA A 520 -5.27 14.14 -30.78
C ALA A 520 -6.52 13.49 -30.19
N GLU A 521 -7.40 13.00 -31.06
CA GLU A 521 -8.48 12.06 -30.72
C GLU A 521 -8.36 10.82 -31.62
N ALA A 522 -8.90 9.68 -31.17
CA ALA A 522 -8.85 8.44 -31.95
C ALA A 522 -9.62 8.59 -33.26
N TYR A 523 -9.06 8.13 -34.38
CA TYR A 523 -9.71 8.21 -35.70
C TYR A 523 -10.79 7.13 -35.87
N PHE A 524 -10.54 5.96 -35.29
CA PHE A 524 -11.45 4.83 -35.18
C PHE A 524 -11.30 4.25 -33.77
N PRO A 525 -12.24 3.42 -33.29
CA PRO A 525 -12.24 2.88 -31.93
C PRO A 525 -10.87 2.37 -31.48
N ASN A 526 -10.37 2.94 -30.38
CA ASN A 526 -8.98 2.81 -29.97
C ASN A 526 -8.68 1.44 -29.35
N MET A 527 -8.11 0.53 -30.14
CA MET A 527 -7.94 -0.87 -29.77
C MET A 527 -6.98 -1.12 -28.59
N VAL A 528 -6.15 -0.15 -28.19
CA VAL A 528 -5.30 -0.28 -27.00
C VAL A 528 -6.08 -0.05 -25.70
N ASN A 529 -7.20 0.68 -25.76
CA ASN A 529 -8.09 0.98 -24.65
C ASN A 529 -9.03 -0.23 -24.38
N THR A 530 -8.40 -1.36 -24.04
CA THR A 530 -9.04 -2.68 -23.93
C THR A 530 -9.19 -3.14 -22.48
N ILE A 531 -10.31 -3.80 -22.17
CA ILE A 531 -10.48 -4.49 -20.89
C ILE A 531 -9.72 -5.83 -20.91
N VAL A 532 -8.84 -6.03 -19.93
CA VAL A 532 -7.98 -7.23 -19.83
C VAL A 532 -8.43 -8.13 -18.67
N LEU A 533 -8.97 -9.30 -18.98
CA LEU A 533 -9.48 -10.26 -18.00
C LEU A 533 -8.70 -11.58 -18.06
N GLY A 534 -7.44 -11.51 -17.61
CA GLY A 534 -6.52 -12.61 -17.75
C GLY A 534 -6.15 -12.83 -19.22
N LYS A 535 -6.57 -13.96 -19.79
CA LYS A 535 -6.30 -14.28 -21.20
C LYS A 535 -7.36 -13.75 -22.17
N ASP A 536 -8.51 -13.31 -21.65
CA ASP A 536 -9.63 -12.86 -22.46
C ASP A 536 -9.64 -11.33 -22.53
N LEU A 537 -9.61 -10.79 -23.75
CA LEU A 537 -9.55 -9.35 -24.02
C LEU A 537 -10.87 -8.88 -24.62
N GLY A 538 -11.45 -7.80 -24.06
CA GLY A 538 -12.53 -7.05 -24.68
C GLY A 538 -11.95 -5.82 -25.39
N ILE A 539 -11.76 -5.92 -26.70
CA ILE A 539 -11.07 -4.91 -27.52
C ILE A 539 -12.13 -4.07 -28.24
N PRO A 540 -12.03 -2.73 -28.26
CA PRO A 540 -12.89 -1.87 -29.07
C PRO A 540 -12.91 -2.32 -30.54
N LYS A 541 -14.09 -2.42 -31.15
CA LYS A 541 -14.22 -2.91 -32.52
C LYS A 541 -13.81 -1.80 -33.50
N PRO A 542 -12.74 -1.96 -34.30
CA PRO A 542 -12.17 -0.84 -35.06
C PRO A 542 -12.94 -0.48 -36.33
N PHE A 543 -13.86 -1.32 -36.80
CA PHE A 543 -14.62 -1.13 -38.06
C PHE A 543 -13.73 -0.78 -39.28
N GLY A 544 -12.55 -1.40 -39.35
CA GLY A 544 -11.61 -1.21 -40.45
C GLY A 544 -12.06 -1.83 -41.78
N PRO A 545 -11.24 -1.65 -42.84
CA PRO A 545 -11.54 -2.17 -44.17
C PRO A 545 -11.83 -3.67 -44.17
N ILE A 546 -12.93 -4.04 -44.83
CA ILE A 546 -13.35 -5.44 -44.99
C ILE A 546 -12.65 -6.04 -46.21
N ILE A 547 -11.78 -7.02 -45.97
CA ILE A 547 -11.02 -7.77 -46.99
C ILE A 547 -11.36 -9.25 -46.81
N ASN A 548 -11.83 -9.89 -47.88
CA ASN A 548 -12.25 -11.30 -47.87
C ASN A 548 -13.26 -11.65 -46.74
N GLY A 549 -14.16 -10.70 -46.43
CA GLY A 549 -15.20 -10.86 -45.41
C GLY A 549 -14.74 -10.61 -43.97
N GLN A 550 -13.49 -10.19 -43.73
CA GLN A 550 -12.97 -9.88 -42.40
C GLN A 550 -12.39 -8.47 -42.32
N CYS A 551 -12.47 -7.85 -41.13
CA CYS A 551 -11.80 -6.59 -40.84
C CYS A 551 -10.29 -6.83 -40.71
N CYS A 552 -9.49 -6.18 -41.58
CA CYS A 552 -8.04 -6.40 -41.61
C CYS A 552 -7.32 -5.92 -40.34
N LEU A 553 -7.88 -4.93 -39.63
CA LEU A 553 -7.36 -4.48 -38.33
C LEU A 553 -7.58 -5.53 -37.24
N GLU A 554 -8.78 -6.13 -37.18
CA GLU A 554 -9.07 -7.20 -36.23
C GLU A 554 -8.17 -8.42 -36.48
N GLU A 555 -8.02 -8.82 -37.74
CA GLU A 555 -7.12 -9.90 -38.14
C GLU A 555 -5.67 -9.60 -37.73
N LYS A 556 -5.21 -8.36 -37.96
CA LYS A 556 -3.87 -7.95 -37.57
C LYS A 556 -3.67 -8.05 -36.06
N VAL A 557 -4.62 -7.56 -35.26
CA VAL A 557 -4.54 -7.64 -33.79
C VAL A 557 -4.55 -9.10 -33.31
N ARG A 558 -5.43 -9.95 -33.84
CA ARG A 558 -5.43 -11.39 -33.56
C ARG A 558 -4.06 -12.02 -33.84
N SER A 559 -3.47 -11.73 -35.00
CA SER A 559 -2.15 -12.25 -35.39
C SER A 559 -1.01 -11.85 -34.44
N LEU A 560 -1.15 -10.73 -33.72
CA LEU A 560 -0.17 -10.24 -32.76
C LEU A 560 -0.37 -10.84 -31.36
N LEU A 561 -1.64 -11.02 -30.93
CA LEU A 561 -1.99 -11.33 -29.54
C LEU A 561 -2.32 -12.81 -29.31
N GLU A 562 -2.99 -13.48 -30.25
CA GLU A 562 -3.35 -14.90 -30.10
C GLU A 562 -2.14 -15.84 -29.96
N PRO A 563 -0.97 -15.60 -30.60
CA PRO A 563 0.24 -16.39 -30.37
C PRO A 563 0.75 -16.34 -28.92
N LEU A 564 0.35 -15.35 -28.12
CA LEU A 564 0.68 -15.26 -26.69
C LEU A 564 -0.25 -16.13 -25.81
N GLY A 565 -1.30 -16.71 -26.41
CA GLY A 565 -2.37 -17.43 -25.74
C GLY A 565 -3.52 -16.54 -25.27
N LEU A 566 -3.67 -15.35 -25.87
CA LEU A 566 -4.74 -14.40 -25.59
C LEU A 566 -5.93 -14.65 -26.53
N THR A 567 -7.15 -14.39 -26.06
CA THR A 567 -8.38 -14.47 -26.87
C THR A 567 -8.92 -13.08 -27.09
N CYS A 568 -9.09 -12.69 -28.35
CA CYS A 568 -9.54 -11.36 -28.75
C CYS A 568 -11.05 -11.35 -29.03
N THR A 569 -11.83 -10.68 -28.19
CA THR A 569 -13.25 -10.39 -28.43
C THR A 569 -13.41 -8.91 -28.78
N PHE A 570 -13.90 -8.61 -29.98
CA PHE A 570 -14.11 -7.23 -30.43
C PHE A 570 -15.51 -6.75 -30.08
N ILE A 571 -15.62 -5.70 -29.27
CA ILE A 571 -16.86 -5.17 -28.70
C ILE A 571 -17.24 -3.90 -29.45
N ASN A 572 -18.49 -3.81 -29.90
CA ASN A 572 -19.00 -2.60 -30.53
C ASN A 572 -19.33 -1.56 -29.47
N ASP A 573 -18.58 -0.47 -29.45
CA ASP A 573 -18.72 0.68 -28.56
C ASP A 573 -18.83 2.00 -29.34
N TYR A 574 -19.06 1.94 -30.66
CA TYR A 574 -18.92 3.09 -31.54
C TYR A 574 -19.82 4.28 -31.15
N PHE A 575 -21.14 4.06 -31.12
CA PHE A 575 -22.12 5.11 -30.81
C PHE A 575 -22.31 5.34 -29.30
N THR A 576 -21.77 4.46 -28.47
CA THR A 576 -22.00 4.47 -27.01
C THR A 576 -20.83 5.03 -26.23
N TYR A 577 -19.60 4.91 -26.76
CA TYR A 577 -18.38 5.41 -26.12
C TYR A 577 -17.46 6.14 -27.12
N HIS A 578 -17.16 5.56 -28.29
CA HIS A 578 -16.15 6.12 -29.21
C HIS A 578 -16.49 7.54 -29.67
N GLU A 579 -17.74 7.80 -30.06
CA GLU A 579 -18.19 9.15 -30.43
C GLU A 579 -18.08 10.17 -29.28
N TRP A 580 -17.99 9.70 -28.04
CA TRP A 580 -17.80 10.51 -26.83
C TRP A 580 -16.35 10.48 -26.32
N GLN A 581 -15.40 10.10 -27.18
CA GLN A 581 -13.95 10.18 -26.97
C GLN A 581 -13.40 9.19 -25.92
N GLY A 582 -14.04 8.03 -25.75
CA GLY A 582 -13.49 6.93 -24.95
C GLY A 582 -13.91 5.56 -25.51
N GLU A 583 -13.41 4.47 -24.95
CA GLU A 583 -13.70 3.13 -25.47
C GLU A 583 -14.04 2.15 -24.34
N VAL A 584 -14.04 0.84 -24.64
CA VAL A 584 -14.28 -0.26 -23.69
C VAL A 584 -13.58 -0.07 -22.34
N HIS A 585 -12.28 0.24 -22.29
CA HIS A 585 -11.57 0.41 -21.01
C HIS A 585 -12.08 1.64 -20.25
N CYS A 586 -12.23 2.79 -20.89
CA CYS A 586 -12.80 3.99 -20.25
C CYS A 586 -14.22 3.76 -19.67
N GLY A 587 -15.02 2.91 -20.32
CA GLY A 587 -16.38 2.54 -19.92
C GLY A 587 -16.48 1.41 -18.88
N THR A 588 -15.37 0.81 -18.45
CA THR A 588 -15.35 -0.30 -17.50
C THR A 588 -14.29 -0.09 -16.41
N ASN A 589 -14.36 -0.84 -15.32
CA ASN A 589 -13.31 -0.84 -14.30
C ASN A 589 -13.20 -2.25 -13.68
N VAL A 590 -12.03 -2.66 -13.19
CA VAL A 590 -11.79 -4.05 -12.77
C VAL A 590 -11.11 -4.12 -11.42
N LEU A 591 -11.80 -4.71 -10.44
CA LEU A 591 -11.18 -5.13 -9.19
C LEU A 591 -10.40 -6.41 -9.43
N ARG A 592 -9.13 -6.42 -9.03
CA ARG A 592 -8.22 -7.57 -9.21
C ARG A 592 -7.71 -8.11 -7.88
N LYS A 593 -7.25 -9.36 -7.93
CA LYS A 593 -6.63 -10.01 -6.78
C LYS A 593 -5.33 -9.28 -6.40
N PRO A 594 -5.11 -8.94 -5.12
CA PRO A 594 -3.85 -8.36 -4.64
C PRO A 594 -2.62 -9.20 -4.98
N PHE A 595 -1.45 -8.56 -5.04
CA PHE A 595 -0.19 -9.28 -5.18
C PHE A 595 0.05 -10.27 -4.03
N SER A 596 0.66 -11.40 -4.34
CA SER A 596 1.14 -12.35 -3.33
C SER A 596 2.38 -11.81 -2.59
N PHE A 597 3.21 -11.04 -3.29
CA PHE A 597 4.38 -10.35 -2.72
C PHE A 597 3.92 -9.34 -1.66
N LYS A 598 4.56 -9.38 -0.49
CA LYS A 598 4.24 -8.49 0.63
C LYS A 598 5.03 -7.20 0.53
N TRP A 599 4.35 -6.06 0.50
CA TRP A 599 4.96 -4.76 0.21
C TRP A 599 6.09 -4.38 1.16
N TRP A 600 6.02 -4.78 2.43
CA TRP A 600 7.07 -4.52 3.42
C TRP A 600 8.38 -5.28 3.14
N ASN A 601 8.34 -6.35 2.32
CA ASN A 601 9.53 -7.09 1.91
C ASN A 601 10.30 -6.40 0.78
N MET A 602 9.77 -5.32 0.18
CA MET A 602 10.52 -4.55 -0.82
C MET A 602 11.52 -3.60 -0.14
N ILE A 603 12.48 -3.10 -0.91
CA ILE A 603 13.35 -1.98 -0.52
C ILE A 603 13.06 -0.84 -1.52
N PRO A 604 12.18 0.13 -1.17
CA PRO A 604 11.67 1.15 -2.08
C PRO A 604 12.72 2.09 -2.66
#